data_AF-A0A3A8GXQ0-F1
#
_entry.id   AF-A0A3A8GXQ0-F1
#
_cell.length_a   1.000
_cell.length_b   1.000
_cell.length_c   1.000
_cell.angle_alpha   90.00
_cell.angle_beta   90.00
_cell.angle_gamma   90.00
#
_symmetry.space_group_name_H-M   'P 1'
#
loop_
_entity.id
_entity.type
_entity.pdbx_description
1 polymer ?
#
loop_
_entity_poly.entity_id
_entity_poly.type
_entity_poly.pdbx_seq_one_letter_code
_entity_poly.pdbx_strand_id
1 'polypeptide(L)'
;MFETPENDSISPALRALLELFATDLADVKFPDVDTAVLGESAAHVREKAEAVARAQAALDAARLALNESQESLLQKGQRALAYAKVFAEDDADLGAKLDAIHLPRPVRKGGQAQVDPVGGAPGNDDNAPRRRGRPPKLRPVANLFTDGGNGADGGQDEAPASLQS
;
A
#
# COMPACT_ATOMS: atom_id res chain seq x y z
N MET A 1 2.06 -3.94 19.65
CA MET A 1 1.21 -2.74 19.70
C MET A 1 2.07 -1.63 20.28
N PHE A 2 2.45 -0.65 19.47
CA PHE A 2 3.13 0.56 19.93
C PHE A 2 2.17 1.70 19.64
N GLU A 3 1.49 2.20 20.67
CA GLU A 3 0.83 3.50 20.59
C GLU A 3 1.93 4.54 20.43
N THR A 4 2.15 4.98 19.19
CA THR A 4 3.05 6.09 18.89
C THR A 4 2.44 7.37 19.47
N PRO A 5 3.10 8.05 20.43
CA PRO A 5 2.60 9.29 21.03
C PRO A 5 2.52 10.47 20.03
N GLU A 6 3.06 10.28 18.81
CA GLU A 6 2.92 11.14 17.62
C GLU A 6 1.44 11.26 17.18
N ASN A 7 0.64 10.25 17.51
CA ASN A 7 -0.82 10.11 17.44
C ASN A 7 -1.69 11.09 18.23
N ASP A 8 -1.04 11.72 19.21
CA ASP A 8 -1.62 12.52 20.27
C ASP A 8 -2.57 13.59 19.76
N SER A 9 -3.88 13.49 19.98
CA SER A 9 -4.85 14.49 19.51
C SER A 9 -4.70 15.85 20.22
N ILE A 10 -3.91 15.88 21.30
CA ILE A 10 -3.49 17.07 22.02
C ILE A 10 -2.06 17.46 21.59
N SER A 11 -1.83 18.74 21.31
CA SER A 11 -0.50 19.21 20.92
C SER A 11 0.56 18.93 22.00
N PRO A 12 1.82 18.65 21.64
CA PRO A 12 2.88 18.37 22.62
C PRO A 12 3.06 19.49 23.65
N ALA A 13 2.90 20.75 23.23
CA ALA A 13 2.98 21.90 24.13
C ALA A 13 1.85 21.94 25.17
N LEU A 14 0.62 21.55 24.79
CA LEU A 14 -0.52 21.45 25.72
C LEU A 14 -0.34 20.28 26.70
N ARG A 15 0.28 19.17 26.27
CA ARG A 15 0.62 18.08 27.20
C ARG A 15 1.65 18.52 28.24
N ALA A 16 2.71 19.20 27.81
CA ALA A 16 3.71 19.73 28.73
C ALA A 16 3.09 20.73 29.72
N LEU A 17 2.11 21.53 29.28
CA LEU A 17 1.34 22.41 30.17
C LEU A 17 0.50 21.61 31.17
N LEU A 18 -0.21 20.56 30.73
CA LEU A 18 -0.99 19.69 31.62
C LEU A 18 -0.10 19.01 32.67
N GLU A 19 1.09 18.56 32.28
CA GLU A 19 2.07 17.96 33.17
C GLU A 19 2.59 18.98 34.20
N LEU A 20 2.94 20.20 33.76
CA LEU A 20 3.35 21.29 34.64
C LEU A 20 2.27 21.65 35.67
N PHE A 21 1.00 21.66 35.24
CA PHE A 21 -0.12 21.86 36.15
C PHE A 21 -0.27 20.70 37.13
N ALA A 22 -0.05 19.47 36.69
CA ALA A 22 -0.15 18.27 37.53
C ALA A 22 1.00 18.12 38.53
N THR A 23 2.19 18.67 38.27
CA THR A 23 3.37 18.57 39.15
C THR A 23 3.59 19.84 39.96
N ASP A 24 3.96 20.93 39.28
CA ASP A 24 4.59 22.10 39.91
C ASP A 24 3.56 23.14 40.35
N LEU A 25 2.39 23.16 39.70
CA LEU A 25 1.28 24.05 40.03
C LEU A 25 0.11 23.29 40.67
N ALA A 26 0.33 22.07 41.17
CA ALA A 26 -0.72 21.23 41.76
C ALA A 26 -1.45 21.91 42.94
N ASP A 27 -0.72 22.71 43.72
CA ASP A 27 -1.24 23.45 44.88
C ASP A 27 -1.84 24.82 44.52
N VAL A 28 -1.67 25.28 43.27
CA VAL A 28 -2.13 26.59 42.82
C VAL A 28 -3.48 26.46 42.13
N LYS A 29 -4.52 27.03 42.74
CA LYS A 29 -5.87 27.09 42.17
C LYS A 29 -6.09 28.43 41.50
N PHE A 30 -6.04 28.44 40.16
CA PHE A 30 -6.52 29.58 39.39
C PHE A 30 -8.04 29.45 39.17
N PRO A 31 -8.80 30.55 39.22
CA PRO A 31 -10.21 30.55 38.83
C PRO A 31 -10.35 30.05 37.38
N ASP A 32 -11.27 29.10 37.16
CA ASP A 32 -11.59 28.49 35.86
C ASP A 32 -10.46 27.73 35.13
N VAL A 33 -9.26 27.66 35.69
CA VAL A 33 -8.09 27.02 35.06
C VAL A 33 -7.27 26.27 36.11
N ASP A 34 -7.80 25.16 36.59
CA ASP A 34 -7.07 24.25 37.47
C ASP A 34 -6.73 22.93 36.79
N THR A 35 -5.97 22.09 37.49
CA THR A 35 -5.58 20.75 37.04
C THR A 35 -6.75 19.88 36.64
N ALA A 36 -7.87 19.96 37.37
CA ALA A 36 -9.05 19.16 37.11
C ALA A 36 -9.76 19.63 35.83
N VAL A 37 -9.97 20.94 35.67
CA VAL A 37 -10.64 21.53 34.49
C VAL A 37 -9.83 21.28 33.21
N LEU A 38 -8.51 21.47 33.28
CA LEU A 38 -7.62 21.21 32.14
C LEU A 38 -7.53 19.71 31.81
N GLY A 39 -7.49 18.85 32.83
CA GLY A 39 -7.52 17.39 32.67
C GLY A 39 -8.81 16.88 32.05
N GLU A 40 -9.97 17.40 32.48
CA GLU A 40 -11.28 17.08 31.92
C GLU A 40 -11.38 17.54 30.46
N SER A 41 -10.92 18.77 30.17
CA SER A 41 -10.88 19.31 28.80
C SER A 41 -9.99 18.44 27.89
N ALA A 42 -8.84 18.00 28.39
CA ALA A 42 -7.94 17.09 27.68
C ALA A 42 -8.59 15.73 27.42
N ALA A 43 -9.26 15.14 28.41
CA ALA A 43 -9.99 13.89 28.26
C ALA A 43 -11.11 14.01 27.20
N HIS A 44 -11.86 15.09 27.21
CA HIS A 44 -12.92 15.35 26.24
C HIS A 44 -12.39 15.52 24.81
N VAL A 45 -11.20 16.14 24.63
CA VAL A 45 -10.54 16.20 23.32
C VAL A 45 -10.13 14.81 22.82
N ARG A 46 -9.57 13.98 23.71
CA ARG A 46 -9.20 12.59 23.36
C ARG A 46 -10.43 11.76 22.97
N GLU A 47 -11.51 11.83 23.75
CA GLU A 47 -12.76 11.13 23.43
C GLU A 47 -13.31 11.54 22.06
N LYS A 48 -13.33 12.84 21.77
CA LYS A 48 -13.76 13.35 20.45
C LYS A 48 -12.86 12.87 19.32
N ALA A 49 -11.55 12.83 19.55
CA ALA A 49 -10.63 12.34 18.55
C ALA A 49 -10.79 10.84 18.28
N GLU A 50 -11.03 10.03 19.32
CA GLU A 50 -11.40 8.62 19.16
C GLU A 50 -12.71 8.44 18.40
N ALA A 51 -13.71 9.29 18.65
CA ALA A 51 -14.96 9.29 17.90
C ALA A 51 -14.72 9.61 16.40
N VAL A 52 -13.87 10.58 16.10
CA VAL A 52 -13.46 10.92 14.72
C VAL A 52 -12.72 9.75 14.08
N ALA A 53 -11.77 9.12 14.78
CA ALA A 53 -11.02 7.98 14.27
C ALA A 53 -11.95 6.80 13.93
N ARG A 54 -12.93 6.51 14.79
CA ARG A 54 -13.96 5.49 14.53
C ARG A 54 -14.83 5.83 13.33
N ALA A 55 -15.28 7.08 13.21
CA ALA A 55 -16.08 7.52 12.08
C ALA A 55 -15.31 7.45 10.77
N GLN A 56 -14.02 7.80 10.78
CA GLN A 56 -13.15 7.73 9.62
C GLN A 56 -12.95 6.27 9.17
N ALA A 57 -12.69 5.36 10.11
CA ALA A 57 -12.59 3.93 9.80
C ALA A 57 -13.89 3.37 9.21
N ALA A 58 -15.06 3.77 9.73
CA ALA A 58 -16.35 3.37 9.19
C ALA A 58 -16.59 3.91 7.78
N LEU A 59 -16.18 5.16 7.52
CA LEU A 59 -16.28 5.79 6.21
C LEU A 59 -15.36 5.10 5.18
N ASP A 60 -14.14 4.74 5.56
CA ASP A 60 -13.23 4.03 4.68
C ASP A 60 -13.73 2.61 4.37
N ALA A 61 -14.31 1.91 5.35
CA ALA A 61 -14.98 0.63 5.13
C ALA A 61 -16.18 0.76 4.19
N ALA A 62 -17.00 1.79 4.36
CA ALA A 62 -18.15 2.05 3.48
C ALA A 62 -17.72 2.37 2.04
N ARG A 63 -16.62 3.10 1.86
CA ARG A 63 -16.03 3.38 0.54
C ARG A 63 -15.53 2.12 -0.14
N LEU A 64 -14.89 1.22 0.60
CA LEU A 64 -14.46 -0.08 0.07
C LEU A 64 -15.66 -0.92 -0.38
N ALA A 65 -16.67 -1.07 0.48
CA ALA A 65 -17.89 -1.80 0.15
C ALA A 65 -18.63 -1.19 -1.06
N LEU A 66 -18.67 0.14 -1.18
CA LEU A 66 -19.23 0.81 -2.35
C LEU A 66 -18.45 0.45 -3.61
N ASN A 67 -17.12 0.51 -3.58
CA ASN A 67 -16.28 0.15 -4.72
C ASN A 67 -16.51 -1.31 -5.16
N GLU A 68 -16.50 -2.25 -4.21
CA GLU A 68 -16.79 -3.68 -4.48
C GLU A 68 -18.17 -3.88 -5.12
N SER A 69 -19.18 -3.15 -4.63
CA SER A 69 -20.54 -3.21 -5.19
C SER A 69 -20.60 -2.65 -6.62
N GLN A 70 -19.86 -1.58 -6.90
CA GLN A 70 -19.75 -0.99 -8.23
C GLN A 70 -19.03 -1.93 -9.20
N GLU A 71 -17.95 -2.58 -8.76
CA GLU A 71 -17.24 -3.58 -9.57
C GLU A 71 -18.13 -4.79 -9.88
N SER A 72 -18.87 -5.30 -8.89
CA SER A 72 -19.84 -6.38 -9.09
C SER A 72 -20.92 -5.99 -10.10
N LEU A 73 -21.44 -4.75 -10.00
CA LEU A 73 -22.43 -4.23 -10.92
C LEU A 73 -21.86 -4.11 -12.34
N LEU A 74 -20.63 -3.62 -12.50
CA LEU A 74 -19.97 -3.51 -13.80
C LEU A 74 -19.76 -4.87 -14.44
N GLN A 75 -19.32 -5.88 -13.68
CA GLN A 75 -19.16 -7.24 -14.19
C GLN A 75 -20.49 -7.83 -14.67
N LYS A 76 -21.55 -7.67 -13.88
CA LYS A 76 -22.91 -8.10 -14.26
C LYS A 76 -23.42 -7.34 -15.49
N GLY A 77 -23.21 -6.03 -15.55
CA GLY A 77 -23.59 -5.18 -16.67
C GLY A 77 -22.88 -5.58 -17.97
N GLN A 78 -21.59 -5.93 -17.91
CA GLN A 78 -20.85 -6.43 -19.07
C GLN A 78 -21.37 -7.77 -19.57
N ARG A 79 -21.67 -8.71 -18.65
CA ARG A 79 -22.27 -10.00 -19.00
C ARG A 79 -23.66 -9.81 -19.61
N ALA A 80 -24.48 -8.93 -19.02
CA ALA A 80 -25.80 -8.60 -19.52
C ALA A 80 -25.73 -7.99 -20.93
N LEU A 81 -24.78 -7.07 -21.16
CA LEU A 81 -24.56 -6.48 -22.48
C LEU A 81 -24.10 -7.53 -23.51
N ALA A 82 -23.25 -8.48 -23.12
CA ALA A 82 -22.86 -9.59 -23.98
C ALA A 82 -24.06 -10.50 -24.33
N TYR A 83 -24.90 -10.85 -23.35
CA TYR A 83 -26.12 -11.64 -23.62
C TYR A 83 -27.13 -10.88 -24.47
N ALA A 84 -27.30 -9.58 -24.21
CA ALA A 84 -28.17 -8.73 -25.01
C ALA A 84 -27.70 -8.63 -26.47
N LYS A 85 -26.38 -8.61 -26.71
CA LYS A 85 -25.80 -8.63 -28.06
C LYS A 85 -26.07 -9.93 -28.81
N VAL A 86 -25.98 -11.08 -28.14
CA VAL A 86 -26.36 -12.38 -28.75
C VAL A 86 -27.86 -12.43 -29.05
N PHE A 87 -28.69 -11.89 -28.16
CA PHE A 87 -30.13 -11.82 -28.39
C PHE A 87 -30.50 -10.86 -29.54
N ALA A 88 -29.75 -9.78 -29.71
CA ALA A 88 -29.96 -8.78 -30.76
C ALA A 88 -29.33 -9.16 -32.10
N GLU A 89 -28.78 -10.37 -32.26
CA GLU A 89 -28.19 -10.84 -33.53
C GLU A 89 -29.23 -10.84 -34.66
N ASP A 90 -30.50 -11.10 -34.32
CA ASP A 90 -31.64 -11.09 -35.25
C ASP A 90 -32.35 -9.72 -35.35
N ASP A 91 -31.96 -8.72 -34.55
CA ASP A 91 -32.56 -7.37 -34.51
C ASP A 91 -31.48 -6.27 -34.60
N ALA A 92 -31.27 -5.77 -35.82
CA ALA A 92 -30.26 -4.76 -36.13
C ALA A 92 -30.47 -3.42 -35.40
N ASP A 93 -31.71 -3.03 -35.11
CA ASP A 93 -32.03 -1.79 -34.39
C ASP A 93 -31.72 -1.92 -32.89
N LEU A 94 -31.91 -3.12 -32.33
CA LEU A 94 -31.54 -3.43 -30.95
C LEU A 94 -30.01 -3.53 -30.79
N GLY A 95 -29.31 -4.09 -31.78
CA GLY A 95 -27.85 -4.15 -31.81
C GLY A 95 -27.20 -2.75 -31.77
N ALA A 96 -27.69 -1.83 -32.61
CA ALA A 96 -27.19 -0.45 -32.66
C ALA A 96 -27.36 0.30 -31.32
N LYS A 97 -28.47 0.06 -30.60
CA LYS A 97 -28.72 0.65 -29.27
C LYS A 97 -27.79 0.09 -28.20
N LEU A 98 -27.44 -1.20 -28.26
CA LEU A 98 -26.52 -1.84 -27.33
C LEU A 98 -25.06 -1.44 -27.57
N ASP A 99 -24.68 -1.18 -28.82
CA ASP A 99 -23.35 -0.70 -29.17
C ASP A 99 -23.09 0.74 -28.73
N ALA A 100 -24.14 1.57 -28.65
CA ALA A 100 -24.07 2.91 -28.08
C ALA A 100 -23.83 2.90 -26.55
N ILE A 101 -24.08 1.78 -25.86
CA ILE A 101 -23.87 1.65 -24.42
C ILE A 101 -22.41 1.24 -24.15
N HIS A 102 -21.58 2.22 -23.83
CA HIS A 102 -20.19 1.99 -23.45
C HIS A 102 -20.05 1.86 -21.93
N LEU A 103 -19.94 0.63 -21.43
CA LEU A 103 -19.49 0.38 -20.06
C LEU A 103 -17.96 0.51 -20.00
N PRO A 104 -17.38 1.11 -18.93
CA PRO A 104 -15.95 1.14 -18.74
C PRO A 104 -15.42 -0.30 -18.70
N ARG A 105 -14.54 -0.63 -19.65
CA ARG A 105 -13.95 -1.96 -19.77
C ARG A 105 -12.99 -2.14 -18.58
N PRO A 106 -13.02 -3.28 -17.86
CA PRO A 106 -12.06 -3.52 -16.81
C PRO A 106 -10.71 -3.66 -17.51
N VAL A 107 -9.82 -2.69 -17.29
CA VAL A 107 -8.42 -2.84 -17.64
C VAL A 107 -7.91 -3.99 -16.78
N ARG A 108 -7.87 -5.19 -17.37
CA ARG A 108 -7.16 -6.30 -16.78
C ARG A 108 -5.72 -5.81 -16.61
N LYS A 109 -5.32 -5.48 -15.38
CA LYS A 109 -3.93 -5.21 -15.02
C LYS A 109 -3.19 -6.55 -15.06
N GLY A 110 -2.96 -7.02 -16.28
CA GLY A 110 -2.41 -8.32 -16.62
C GLY A 110 -1.81 -8.22 -18.02
N GLY A 111 -0.53 -7.82 -18.04
CA GLY A 111 0.43 -8.07 -19.11
C GLY A 111 0.03 -7.74 -20.55
N GLN A 112 0.42 -6.56 -21.01
CA GLN A 112 1.11 -6.47 -22.31
C GLN A 112 2.28 -5.49 -22.18
N ALA A 113 3.48 -6.07 -22.16
CA ALA A 113 4.65 -5.43 -22.70
C ALA A 113 4.36 -5.17 -24.19
N GLN A 114 4.07 -3.92 -24.52
CA GLN A 114 4.17 -3.47 -25.90
C GLN A 114 5.64 -3.13 -26.14
N VAL A 115 6.33 -4.08 -26.77
CA VAL A 115 7.58 -3.89 -27.48
C VAL A 115 7.28 -3.02 -28.70
N ASP A 116 7.61 -1.74 -28.64
CA ASP A 116 7.72 -0.91 -29.85
C ASP A 116 9.13 -1.10 -30.46
N PRO A 117 9.23 -1.35 -31.78
CA PRO A 117 10.50 -1.55 -32.47
C PRO A 117 11.22 -0.22 -32.70
N VAL A 118 12.55 -0.31 -32.68
CA VAL A 118 13.55 0.71 -33.01
C VAL A 118 13.10 1.66 -34.14
N GLY A 119 13.00 2.95 -33.80
CA GLY A 119 12.98 4.08 -34.73
C GLY A 119 13.89 5.18 -34.19
N GLY A 120 15.04 5.38 -34.84
CA GLY A 120 16.11 6.27 -34.36
C GLY A 120 15.78 7.76 -34.46
N ALA A 121 16.21 8.50 -33.44
CA ALA A 121 16.52 9.93 -33.51
C ALA A 121 17.62 10.24 -32.46
N PRO A 122 18.64 11.07 -32.80
CA PRO A 122 19.80 11.29 -31.95
C PRO A 122 19.44 12.18 -30.76
N GLY A 123 19.57 11.61 -29.56
CA GLY A 123 19.41 12.31 -28.29
C GLY A 123 20.64 13.15 -27.97
N ASN A 124 20.37 14.39 -27.60
CA ASN A 124 21.31 15.42 -27.19
C ASN A 124 21.96 15.06 -25.84
N ASP A 125 23.23 14.63 -25.85
CA ASP A 125 24.01 14.12 -24.70
C ASP A 125 24.52 15.23 -23.74
N ASP A 126 23.67 16.15 -23.28
CA ASP A 126 24.11 17.27 -22.43
C ASP A 126 23.42 17.40 -21.07
N ASN A 127 22.78 16.34 -20.56
CA ASN A 127 22.32 16.37 -19.16
C ASN A 127 22.15 14.99 -18.51
N ALA A 128 23.25 14.39 -18.06
CA ALA A 128 23.20 13.25 -17.14
C ALA A 128 24.15 13.46 -15.94
N PRO A 129 23.62 13.64 -14.70
CA PRO A 129 24.44 13.85 -13.51
C PRO A 129 25.23 12.58 -13.14
N ARG A 130 26.54 12.79 -12.93
CA ARG A 130 27.57 11.76 -12.72
C ARG A 130 27.28 10.86 -11.52
N ARG A 131 26.92 9.60 -11.79
CA ARG A 131 26.87 8.50 -10.81
C ARG A 131 28.26 8.19 -10.24
N ARG A 132 28.59 8.79 -9.09
CA ARG A 132 29.67 8.34 -8.20
C ARG A 132 29.25 7.03 -7.53
N GLY A 133 30.05 5.97 -7.67
CA GLY A 133 29.93 4.80 -6.77
C GLY A 133 30.10 3.40 -7.38
N ARG A 134 30.71 3.21 -8.55
CA ARG A 134 31.04 1.84 -9.00
C ARG A 134 32.54 1.69 -9.30
N PRO A 135 33.32 1.00 -8.44
CA PRO A 135 34.73 0.76 -8.70
C PRO A 135 34.91 -0.24 -9.86
N PRO A 136 35.91 -0.05 -10.74
CA PRO A 136 36.11 -0.90 -11.92
C PRO A 136 36.68 -2.27 -11.51
N LYS A 137 36.03 -3.35 -12.01
CA LYS A 137 36.48 -4.73 -11.84
C LYS A 137 37.68 -4.99 -12.74
N LEU A 138 38.89 -4.88 -12.19
CA LEU A 138 40.11 -5.41 -12.80
C LEU A 138 39.95 -6.93 -12.99
N ARG A 139 40.13 -7.40 -14.23
CA ARG A 139 40.24 -8.82 -14.58
C ARG A 139 41.66 -9.30 -14.23
N PRO A 140 41.86 -10.30 -13.36
CA PRO A 140 43.10 -11.04 -13.33
C PRO A 140 42.98 -12.28 -14.22
N VAL A 141 43.81 -12.32 -15.25
CA VAL A 141 44.20 -13.56 -15.93
C VAL A 141 45.16 -14.31 -15.01
N ALA A 142 44.83 -15.55 -14.64
CA ALA A 142 45.79 -16.46 -14.00
C ALA A 142 45.45 -17.91 -14.35
N ASN A 143 46.30 -18.45 -15.22
CA ASN A 143 46.92 -19.77 -15.15
C ASN A 143 46.05 -21.01 -15.35
N LEU A 144 45.88 -21.29 -16.64
CA LEU A 144 46.14 -22.58 -17.30
C LEU A 144 47.05 -23.54 -16.51
N PHE A 145 46.59 -24.79 -16.37
CA PHE A 145 47.21 -25.98 -15.75
C PHE A 145 47.01 -26.18 -14.25
N THR A 146 45.93 -26.87 -13.89
CA THR A 146 46.04 -28.02 -12.96
C THR A 146 44.87 -28.97 -13.21
N ASP A 147 45.27 -30.20 -13.45
CA ASP A 147 44.54 -31.34 -14.00
C ASP A 147 43.75 -32.09 -12.93
N GLY A 148 42.64 -32.70 -13.36
CA GLY A 148 42.02 -33.92 -12.82
C GLY A 148 41.84 -34.09 -11.31
N GLY A 149 40.60 -33.93 -10.82
CA GLY A 149 40.24 -34.28 -9.45
C GLY A 149 38.74 -34.49 -9.24
N ASN A 150 38.23 -35.59 -9.80
CA ASN A 150 36.89 -36.14 -9.67
C ASN A 150 36.39 -36.22 -8.20
N GLY A 151 35.14 -35.83 -7.94
CA GLY A 151 34.50 -35.97 -6.61
C GLY A 151 33.02 -35.59 -6.63
N ALA A 152 32.18 -36.56 -6.99
CA ALA A 152 30.71 -36.61 -6.87
C ALA A 152 30.21 -36.05 -5.52
N ASP A 153 29.22 -35.15 -5.52
CA ASP A 153 27.77 -35.42 -5.56
C ASP A 153 27.23 -36.15 -4.31
N GLY A 154 26.15 -35.60 -3.75
CA GLY A 154 25.36 -36.26 -2.70
C GLY A 154 25.20 -35.45 -1.41
N GLY A 155 24.35 -34.42 -1.44
CA GLY A 155 23.67 -33.96 -0.24
C GLY A 155 22.53 -34.91 0.12
N GLN A 156 22.28 -35.10 1.42
CA GLN A 156 20.96 -35.36 2.03
C GLN A 156 21.12 -35.48 3.55
N ASP A 157 20.85 -34.37 4.24
CA ASP A 157 20.39 -34.38 5.63
C ASP A 157 18.88 -34.64 5.58
N GLU A 158 18.45 -35.86 5.91
CA GLU A 158 17.05 -36.15 6.18
C GLU A 158 16.90 -37.15 7.35
N ALA A 159 16.71 -36.56 8.54
CA ALA A 159 15.67 -36.90 9.52
C ALA A 159 15.74 -38.25 10.30
N PRO A 160 14.93 -38.43 11.37
CA PRO A 160 15.42 -38.93 12.66
C PRO A 160 14.82 -40.31 13.02
N ALA A 161 15.31 -40.90 14.11
CA ALA A 161 14.51 -41.54 15.18
C ALA A 161 15.18 -42.80 15.77
N SER A 162 15.19 -42.82 17.11
CA SER A 162 15.00 -43.98 17.99
C SER A 162 16.14 -44.98 18.20
N LEU A 163 16.63 -45.06 19.44
CA LEU A 163 16.50 -46.20 20.38
C LEU A 163 17.42 -45.94 21.59
N GLN A 164 16.87 -45.78 22.80
CA GLN A 164 16.85 -46.81 23.85
C GLN A 164 18.23 -47.35 24.29
N SER A 165 18.61 -47.06 25.54
CA SER A 165 18.67 -48.05 26.63
C SER A 165 18.82 -47.33 27.97
#